data_AF-A0A2K3L4P9-F1
#
_entry.id   AF-A0A2K3L4P9-F1
#
_cell.length_a   1.000
_cell.length_b   1.000
_cell.length_c   1.000
_cell.angle_alpha   90.00
_cell.angle_beta   90.00
_cell.angle_gamma   90.00
#
_symmetry.space_group_name_H-M   'P 1'
#
loop_
_entity.id
_entity.type
_entity.pdbx_description
1 polymer ?
#
loop_
_entity_poly.entity_id
_entity_poly.type
_entity_poly.pdbx_seq_one_letter_code
_entity_poly.pdbx_strand_id
1 'polypeptide(L)'
;NSSDDALIQSFQLALSLRSISLNEKGGSMSKYLIQQIPDYYEVKLQPSRRRSLFTLATSMIIFTSKAYNILSLISIAKMSLTDKTVDPFLQLVNDSKLQAVADTTRKPSKVYGSNEDDEDALNALSSIKLTESQSNESCATMIVQSLEKPADESSMLKEQLLNKFTPDDACPLGVQLSLDTTGNAY
;
A
#
# COMPACT_ATOMS: atom_id res chain seq x y z
N ASN A 1 23.26 3.52 4.85
CA ASN A 1 22.26 3.48 3.77
C ASN A 1 22.76 4.20 2.55
N SER A 2 22.99 3.44 1.48
CA SER A 2 23.19 3.99 0.14
C SER A 2 21.84 4.50 -0.42
N SER A 3 21.90 5.29 -1.51
CA SER A 3 20.70 5.75 -2.24
C SER A 3 19.86 4.58 -2.76
N ASP A 4 20.51 3.48 -3.15
CA ASP A 4 19.88 2.27 -3.70
C ASP A 4 19.12 1.49 -2.61
N ASP A 5 19.67 1.41 -1.40
CA ASP A 5 18.98 0.74 -0.27
C ASP A 5 17.67 1.46 0.07
N ALA A 6 17.71 2.79 0.11
CA ALA A 6 16.52 3.61 0.36
C ALA A 6 15.46 3.47 -0.75
N LEU A 7 15.90 3.36 -2.01
CA LEU A 7 15.03 3.09 -3.16
C LEU A 7 14.33 1.74 -3.00
N ILE A 8 15.11 0.69 -2.74
CA ILE A 8 14.59 -0.68 -2.62
C ILE A 8 13.62 -0.78 -1.46
N GLN A 9 13.97 -0.26 -0.28
CA GLN A 9 13.09 -0.28 0.89
C GLN A 9 11.80 0.52 0.66
N SER A 10 11.88 1.66 -0.03
CA SER A 10 10.70 2.49 -0.35
C SER A 10 9.73 1.75 -1.27
N PHE A 11 10.24 1.08 -2.32
CA PHE A 11 9.40 0.27 -3.20
C PHE A 11 8.89 -1.00 -2.52
N GLN A 12 9.72 -1.69 -1.73
CA GLN A 12 9.32 -2.88 -0.99
C GLN A 12 8.16 -2.57 -0.03
N LEU A 13 8.23 -1.46 0.70
CA LEU A 13 7.13 -0.98 1.54
C LEU A 13 5.87 -0.74 0.71
N ALA A 14 5.97 0.00 -0.40
CA ALA A 14 4.83 0.30 -1.25
C ALA A 14 4.18 -0.97 -1.84
N LEU A 15 4.97 -1.91 -2.37
CA LEU A 15 4.47 -3.18 -2.91
C LEU A 15 3.84 -4.06 -1.83
N SER A 16 4.42 -4.08 -0.63
CA SER A 16 3.86 -4.80 0.53
C SER A 16 2.50 -4.26 0.94
N LEU A 17 2.35 -2.93 1.04
CA LEU A 17 1.07 -2.29 1.34
C LEU A 17 0.02 -2.57 0.24
N ARG A 18 0.45 -2.60 -1.02
CA ARG A 18 -0.43 -2.94 -2.15
C ARG A 18 -0.95 -4.37 -2.03
N SER A 19 -0.08 -5.34 -1.76
CA SER A 19 -0.51 -6.73 -1.56
C SER A 19 -1.43 -6.91 -0.34
N ILE A 20 -1.22 -6.15 0.74
CA ILE A 20 -2.13 -6.13 1.90
C ILE A 20 -3.50 -5.56 1.48
N SER A 21 -3.51 -4.45 0.75
CA SER A 21 -4.75 -3.80 0.32
C SER A 21 -5.60 -4.70 -0.60
N LEU A 22 -4.96 -5.42 -1.52
CA LEU A 22 -5.59 -6.33 -2.47
C LEU A 22 -5.94 -7.68 -1.86
N ASN A 23 -5.56 -7.93 -0.60
CA ASN A 23 -5.77 -9.20 0.08
C ASN A 23 -5.09 -10.38 -0.66
N GLU A 24 -3.99 -10.13 -1.38
CA GLU A 24 -3.30 -11.13 -2.21
C GLU A 24 -2.70 -12.26 -1.38
N LYS A 25 -2.30 -11.97 -0.12
CA LYS A 25 -1.64 -12.95 0.78
C LYS A 25 -2.01 -12.77 2.27
N GLY A 26 -3.04 -11.99 2.59
CA GLY A 26 -3.34 -11.52 3.94
C GLY A 26 -4.77 -11.79 4.35
N GLY A 27 -5.12 -13.07 4.50
CA GLY A 27 -6.40 -13.45 5.08
C GLY A 27 -7.05 -14.71 4.51
N SER A 28 -6.25 -15.75 4.31
CA SER A 28 -6.80 -17.06 4.00
C SER A 28 -5.85 -18.10 4.54
N MET A 29 -5.76 -18.19 5.88
CA MET A 29 -5.72 -19.55 6.41
C MET A 29 -6.93 -20.25 5.81
N SER A 30 -6.70 -21.41 5.15
CA SER A 30 -7.78 -22.19 4.56
C SER A 30 -8.96 -22.19 5.52
N LYS A 31 -10.16 -21.85 5.05
CA LYS A 31 -11.38 -21.80 5.87
C LYS A 31 -11.51 -23.05 6.77
N TYR A 32 -11.01 -24.18 6.28
CA TYR A 32 -10.91 -25.47 6.97
C TYR A 32 -9.95 -25.51 8.18
N LEU A 33 -8.88 -24.72 8.19
CA LEU A 33 -7.93 -24.63 9.30
C LEU A 33 -8.39 -23.63 10.37
N ILE A 34 -9.04 -22.53 9.97
CA ILE A 34 -9.62 -21.54 10.90
C ILE A 34 -10.75 -22.18 11.74
N GLN A 35 -11.54 -23.06 11.13
CA GLN A 35 -12.67 -23.73 11.80
C GLN A 35 -12.24 -24.74 12.89
N GLN A 36 -10.93 -25.04 12.98
CA GLN A 36 -10.35 -25.95 13.98
C GLN A 36 -9.67 -25.23 15.15
N ILE A 37 -9.57 -23.90 15.13
CA ILE A 37 -8.96 -23.12 16.22
C ILE A 37 -10.07 -22.32 16.93
N PRO A 38 -10.48 -22.71 18.14
CA PRO A 38 -11.34 -21.88 18.98
C PRO A 38 -10.69 -20.50 19.18
N ASP A 39 -11.47 -19.43 19.03
CA ASP A 39 -11.06 -18.03 19.23
C ASP A 39 -10.09 -17.42 18.19
N TYR A 40 -9.84 -18.07 17.05
CA TYR A 40 -9.08 -17.46 15.96
C TYR A 40 -9.96 -16.56 15.08
N TYR A 41 -9.80 -15.24 15.23
CA TYR A 41 -10.36 -14.26 14.32
C TYR A 41 -9.27 -13.73 13.39
N GLU A 42 -9.49 -13.87 12.09
CA GLU A 42 -8.64 -13.22 11.11
C GLU A 42 -8.90 -11.72 11.17
N VAL A 43 -7.90 -10.94 11.59
CA VAL A 43 -7.98 -9.48 11.62
C VAL A 43 -7.84 -8.97 10.18
N LYS A 44 -8.95 -8.94 9.46
CA LYS A 44 -9.03 -8.36 8.12
C LYS A 44 -9.32 -6.86 8.23
N LEU A 45 -8.57 -6.05 7.50
CA LEU A 45 -8.84 -4.62 7.38
C LEU A 45 -10.20 -4.40 6.72
N GLN A 46 -10.98 -3.46 7.27
CA GLN A 46 -12.23 -3.00 6.68
C GLN A 46 -12.02 -2.53 5.22
N PRO A 47 -13.01 -2.72 4.32
CA PRO A 47 -12.90 -2.34 2.92
C PRO A 47 -12.44 -0.88 2.68
N SER A 48 -12.99 0.09 3.40
CA SER A 48 -12.59 1.51 3.31
C SER A 48 -11.09 1.70 3.54
N ARG A 49 -10.56 1.08 4.60
CA ARG A 49 -9.13 1.11 4.95
C ARG A 49 -8.28 0.44 3.90
N ARG A 50 -8.73 -0.68 3.33
CA ARG A 50 -8.03 -1.36 2.23
C ARG A 50 -7.98 -0.50 0.97
N ARG A 51 -9.08 0.16 0.58
CA ARG A 51 -9.10 1.07 -0.57
C ARG A 51 -8.16 2.27 -0.37
N SER A 52 -8.16 2.85 0.83
CA SER A 52 -7.20 3.89 1.20
C SER A 52 -5.76 3.39 1.16
N LEU A 53 -5.51 2.18 1.65
CA LEU A 53 -4.17 1.58 1.62
C LEU A 53 -3.70 1.28 0.19
N PHE A 54 -4.59 0.84 -0.69
CA PHE A 54 -4.30 0.66 -2.11
C PHE A 54 -3.90 1.98 -2.78
N THR A 55 -4.66 3.05 -2.48
CA THR A 55 -4.39 4.39 -2.99
C THR A 55 -3.06 4.94 -2.46
N LEU A 56 -2.78 4.75 -1.17
CA LEU A 56 -1.51 5.11 -0.54
C LEU A 56 -0.35 4.36 -1.18
N ALA A 57 -0.43 3.04 -1.28
CA ALA A 57 0.59 2.19 -1.88
C ALA A 57 0.91 2.60 -3.32
N THR A 58 -0.13 2.83 -4.13
CA THR A 58 0.03 3.27 -5.53
C THR A 58 0.66 4.67 -5.60
N SER A 59 0.28 5.57 -4.70
CA SER A 59 0.89 6.90 -4.60
C SER A 59 2.36 6.83 -4.20
N MET A 60 2.73 5.93 -3.27
CA MET A 60 4.12 5.68 -2.90
C MET A 60 4.94 5.17 -4.08
N ILE A 61 4.41 4.24 -4.89
CA ILE A 61 5.07 3.79 -6.12
C ILE A 61 5.33 5.00 -7.04
N ILE A 62 4.35 5.89 -7.22
CA ILE A 62 4.48 7.10 -8.05
C ILE A 62 5.55 8.05 -7.48
N PHE A 63 5.52 8.33 -6.17
CA PHE A 63 6.45 9.26 -5.53
C PHE A 63 7.89 8.75 -5.61
N THR A 64 8.10 7.48 -5.25
CA THR A 64 9.42 6.84 -5.32
C THR A 64 9.90 6.80 -6.77
N SER A 65 9.05 6.43 -7.73
CA SER A 65 9.40 6.45 -9.16
C SER A 65 9.80 7.84 -9.64
N LYS A 66 9.12 8.89 -9.19
CA LYS A 66 9.47 10.27 -9.53
C LYS A 66 10.79 10.71 -8.90
N ALA A 67 11.02 10.36 -7.64
CA ALA A 67 12.24 10.70 -6.91
C ALA A 67 13.49 10.04 -7.54
N TYR A 68 13.35 8.82 -8.06
CA TYR A 68 14.44 8.05 -8.67
C TYR A 68 14.38 7.99 -10.20
N ASN A 69 13.57 8.84 -10.84
CA ASN A 69 13.47 8.99 -12.29
C ASN A 69 13.06 7.71 -13.08
N ILE A 70 12.23 6.83 -12.49
CA ILE A 70 11.67 5.63 -13.14
C ILE A 70 10.31 5.97 -13.78
N LEU A 71 10.33 6.81 -14.82
CA LEU A 71 9.11 7.43 -15.37
C LEU A 71 8.09 6.42 -15.94
N SER A 72 8.54 5.29 -16.48
CA SER A 72 7.65 4.23 -17.00
C SER A 72 6.72 3.68 -15.92
N LEU A 73 7.22 3.54 -14.69
CA LEU A 73 6.48 2.99 -13.57
C LEU A 73 5.40 3.95 -13.06
N ILE A 74 5.59 5.27 -13.22
CA ILE A 74 4.56 6.28 -12.90
C ILE A 74 3.31 6.04 -13.74
N SER A 75 3.48 5.84 -15.05
CA SER A 75 2.36 5.60 -15.97
C SER A 75 1.60 4.32 -15.59
N ILE A 76 2.34 3.24 -15.32
CA ILE A 76 1.78 1.94 -14.94
C ILE A 76 1.02 2.00 -13.61
N ALA A 77 1.58 2.67 -12.61
CA ALA A 77 0.93 2.89 -11.34
C ALA A 77 -0.38 3.68 -11.49
N LYS A 78 -0.36 4.77 -12.27
CA LYS A 78 -1.56 5.59 -12.52
C LYS A 78 -2.68 4.81 -13.22
N MET A 79 -2.35 3.91 -14.14
CA MET A 79 -3.36 3.05 -14.78
C MET A 79 -4.13 2.16 -13.77
N SER A 80 -3.58 1.96 -12.56
CA SER A 80 -4.25 1.21 -11.49
C SER A 80 -5.28 2.07 -10.71
N LEU A 81 -5.18 3.40 -10.82
CA LEU A 81 -6.08 4.40 -10.22
C LEU A 81 -7.10 4.85 -11.26
N THR A 82 -8.19 4.11 -11.37
CA THR A 82 -9.33 4.45 -12.23
C THR A 82 -10.36 5.26 -11.45
N ASP A 83 -11.28 5.94 -12.14
CA ASP A 83 -12.38 6.68 -11.51
C ASP A 83 -13.22 5.83 -10.54
N LYS A 84 -13.20 4.50 -10.70
CA LYS A 84 -13.93 3.55 -9.84
C LYS A 84 -13.12 3.05 -8.65
N THR A 85 -11.80 3.16 -8.68
CA THR A 85 -10.88 2.53 -7.72
C THR A 85 -10.13 3.53 -6.86
N VAL A 86 -10.13 4.81 -7.25
CA VAL A 86 -9.58 5.91 -6.43
C VAL A 86 -10.38 6.05 -5.14
N ASP A 87 -9.65 6.19 -4.03
CA ASP A 87 -10.27 6.48 -2.74
C ASP A 87 -10.85 7.91 -2.75
N PRO A 88 -12.14 8.11 -2.48
CA PRO A 88 -12.74 9.42 -2.54
C PRO A 88 -12.18 10.36 -1.46
N PHE A 89 -11.64 9.85 -0.35
CA PHE A 89 -11.06 10.64 0.74
C PHE A 89 -9.60 11.02 0.49
N LEU A 90 -8.97 10.52 -0.58
CA LEU A 90 -7.56 10.78 -0.88
C LEU A 90 -7.39 11.33 -2.29
N GLN A 91 -6.59 12.38 -2.42
CA GLN A 91 -6.28 12.98 -3.71
C GLN A 91 -4.78 13.02 -3.95
N LEU A 92 -4.35 12.45 -5.08
CA LEU A 92 -2.99 12.58 -5.58
C LEU A 92 -2.82 13.95 -6.25
N VAL A 93 -1.83 14.73 -5.81
CA VAL A 93 -1.51 16.06 -6.32
C VAL A 93 -0.09 16.06 -6.88
N ASN A 94 0.03 16.42 -8.17
CA ASN A 94 1.30 16.60 -8.88
C ASN A 94 2.29 15.43 -8.80
N ASP A 95 1.80 14.20 -8.62
CA ASP A 95 2.62 12.99 -8.46
C ASP A 95 3.67 13.10 -7.34
N SER A 96 3.39 13.91 -6.31
CA SER A 96 4.35 14.16 -5.21
C SER A 96 3.69 14.40 -3.86
N LYS A 97 2.36 14.47 -3.80
CA LYS A 97 1.62 14.66 -2.55
C LYS A 97 0.34 13.83 -2.60
N LEU A 98 0.05 13.15 -1.50
CA LEU A 98 -1.26 12.54 -1.25
C LEU A 98 -1.92 13.35 -0.15
N GLN A 99 -3.11 13.90 -0.42
CA GLN A 99 -3.82 14.74 0.53
C GLN A 99 -5.16 14.14 0.89
N ALA A 100 -5.53 14.25 2.17
CA ALA A 100 -6.88 13.97 2.62
C ALA A 100 -7.82 15.06 2.12
N VAL A 101 -8.93 14.65 1.53
CA VAL A 101 -9.96 15.57 1.04
C VAL A 101 -10.96 15.81 2.17
N ALA A 102 -10.96 17.03 2.71
CA ALA A 102 -11.97 17.46 3.66
C ALA A 102 -13.28 17.74 2.91
N ASP A 103 -14.33 17.02 3.25
CA ASP A 103 -15.61 17.13 2.56
C ASP A 103 -16.36 18.40 2.91
N THR A 104 -16.41 19.33 1.96
CA THR A 104 -17.42 20.39 1.95
C THR A 104 -18.61 20.05 1.05
N THR A 105 -18.51 18.98 0.24
CA THR A 105 -19.52 18.63 -0.78
C THR A 105 -20.11 17.23 -0.67
N ARG A 106 -19.55 16.29 0.12
CA ARG A 106 -20.18 14.97 0.28
C ARG A 106 -21.38 15.03 1.21
N LYS A 107 -22.30 14.09 0.98
CA LYS A 107 -23.46 13.88 1.85
C LYS A 107 -22.95 13.61 3.28
N PRO A 108 -23.55 14.24 4.31
CA PRO A 108 -23.14 14.05 5.71
C PRO A 108 -23.11 12.60 6.18
N SER A 109 -23.84 11.70 5.50
CA SER A 109 -23.94 10.28 5.83
C SER A 109 -22.80 9.40 5.30
N LYS A 110 -21.97 9.87 4.35
CA LYS A 110 -20.84 9.10 3.79
C LYS A 110 -19.52 9.59 4.36
N VAL A 111 -19.34 9.32 5.65
CA VAL A 111 -18.08 9.57 6.37
C VAL A 111 -17.13 8.40 6.14
N TYR A 112 -15.83 8.66 6.12
CA TYR A 112 -14.81 7.62 5.99
C TYR A 112 -15.01 6.51 7.01
N GLY A 113 -15.06 5.26 6.54
CA GLY A 113 -15.27 4.07 7.37
C GLY A 113 -16.70 3.88 7.90
N SER A 114 -17.69 4.62 7.41
CA SER A 114 -19.10 4.28 7.63
C SER A 114 -19.47 2.98 6.91
N ASN A 115 -20.62 2.39 7.24
CA ASN A 115 -21.10 1.18 6.57
C ASN A 115 -21.28 1.40 5.06
N GLU A 116 -21.82 2.56 4.67
CA GLU A 116 -21.99 2.95 3.26
C GLU A 116 -20.66 3.10 2.55
N ASP A 117 -19.64 3.64 3.23
CA ASP A 117 -18.29 3.77 2.69
C ASP A 117 -17.62 2.40 2.53
N ASP A 118 -17.77 1.50 3.50
CA ASP A 118 -17.25 0.14 3.42
C ASP A 118 -17.88 -0.65 2.25
N GLU A 119 -19.18 -0.50 2.00
CA GLU A 119 -19.84 -1.11 0.84
C GLU A 119 -19.33 -0.54 -0.49
N ASP A 120 -19.21 0.79 -0.60
CA ASP A 120 -18.63 1.44 -1.78
C ASP A 120 -17.18 1.01 -2.00
N ALA A 121 -16.39 0.92 -0.92
CA ALA A 121 -15.00 0.50 -0.96
C ALA A 121 -14.85 -0.96 -1.39
N LEU A 122 -15.75 -1.83 -0.93
CA LEU A 122 -15.78 -3.22 -1.36
C LEU A 122 -16.03 -3.33 -2.87
N ASN A 123 -17.00 -2.59 -3.39
CA ASN A 123 -17.30 -2.52 -4.83
C ASN A 123 -16.12 -1.98 -5.65
N ALA A 124 -15.44 -0.93 -5.15
CA ALA A 124 -14.24 -0.37 -5.75
C ALA A 124 -13.10 -1.40 -5.79
N LEU A 125 -12.82 -2.07 -4.68
CA LEU A 125 -11.77 -3.09 -4.57
C LEU A 125 -12.04 -4.28 -5.50
N SER A 126 -13.28 -4.75 -5.59
CA SER A 126 -13.67 -5.83 -6.52
C SER A 126 -13.56 -5.43 -8.00
N SER A 127 -13.56 -4.13 -8.30
CA SER A 127 -13.36 -3.61 -9.65
C SER A 127 -11.89 -3.48 -10.04
N ILE A 128 -10.95 -3.61 -9.10
CA ILE A 128 -9.52 -3.57 -9.40
C ILE A 128 -9.15 -4.84 -10.16
N LYS A 129 -8.81 -4.69 -11.44
CA LYS A 129 -8.26 -5.74 -12.29
C LYS A 129 -6.91 -5.28 -12.80
N LEU A 130 -5.86 -5.70 -12.09
CA LEU A 130 -4.50 -5.43 -12.53
C LEU A 130 -4.18 -6.30 -13.75
N THR A 131 -3.69 -5.66 -14.80
CA THR A 131 -3.04 -6.36 -15.91
C THR A 131 -1.70 -6.95 -15.46
N GLU A 132 -1.14 -7.89 -16.23
CA GLU A 132 0.19 -8.45 -15.96
C GLU A 132 1.25 -7.35 -15.81
N SER A 133 1.20 -6.31 -16.65
CA SER A 133 2.11 -5.14 -16.58
C SER A 133 1.97 -4.32 -15.30
N GLN A 134 0.84 -4.42 -14.61
CA GLN A 134 0.57 -3.69 -13.36
C GLN A 134 0.80 -4.56 -12.12
N SER A 135 1.16 -5.83 -12.28
CA SER A 135 1.48 -6.73 -11.16
C SER A 135 2.67 -6.23 -10.35
N ASN A 136 2.76 -6.67 -9.09
CA ASN A 136 3.92 -6.37 -8.26
C ASN A 136 5.20 -6.99 -8.84
N GLU A 137 5.10 -8.16 -9.47
CA GLU A 137 6.20 -8.84 -10.15
C GLU A 137 6.74 -8.04 -11.34
N SER A 138 5.86 -7.45 -12.15
CA SER A 138 6.25 -6.59 -13.27
C SER A 138 6.86 -5.28 -12.76
N CYS A 139 6.26 -4.68 -11.72
CA CYS A 139 6.82 -3.50 -11.05
C CYS A 139 8.25 -3.77 -10.52
N ALA A 140 8.45 -4.86 -9.79
CA ALA A 140 9.77 -5.25 -9.26
C ALA A 140 10.79 -5.47 -10.38
N THR A 141 10.37 -6.06 -11.51
CA THR A 141 11.25 -6.25 -12.68
C THR A 141 11.71 -4.91 -13.26
N MET A 142 10.80 -3.95 -13.46
CA MET A 142 11.17 -2.62 -13.97
C MET A 142 12.07 -1.84 -13.01
N ILE A 143 11.84 -1.95 -11.71
CA ILE A 143 12.67 -1.30 -10.69
C ILE A 143 14.10 -1.84 -10.77
N VAL A 144 14.27 -3.15 -10.76
CA VAL A 144 15.60 -3.77 -10.83
C VAL A 144 16.31 -3.45 -12.15
N GLN A 145 15.58 -3.45 -13.27
CA GLN A 145 16.13 -3.06 -14.57
C GLN A 145 16.65 -1.61 -14.58
N SER A 146 16.02 -0.71 -13.81
CA SER A 146 16.47 0.69 -13.71
C SER A 146 17.75 0.88 -12.89
N LEU A 147 18.17 -0.13 -12.11
CA LEU A 147 19.37 -0.06 -11.25
C LEU A 147 20.66 -0.51 -11.95
N GLU A 148 20.55 -1.05 -13.18
CA GLU A 148 21.68 -1.51 -14.01
C GLU A 148 22.68 -2.43 -13.26
N LYS A 149 22.18 -3.26 -12.34
CA LYS A 149 22.98 -4.19 -11.54
C LYS A 149 23.30 -5.49 -12.31
N PRO A 150 24.34 -6.23 -11.92
CA PRO A 150 24.59 -7.59 -12.42
C PRO A 150 23.33 -8.48 -12.30
N ALA A 151 23.22 -9.50 -13.16
CA ALA A 151 22.04 -10.37 -13.21
C ALA A 151 21.75 -11.08 -11.87
N ASP A 152 22.82 -11.46 -11.18
CA ASP A 152 22.85 -12.18 -9.92
C ASP A 152 22.23 -11.31 -8.81
N GLU A 153 22.75 -10.08 -8.68
CA GLU A 153 22.24 -9.06 -7.74
C GLU A 153 20.80 -8.66 -8.09
N SER A 154 20.50 -8.52 -9.38
CA SER A 154 19.17 -8.20 -9.88
C SER A 154 18.12 -9.22 -9.43
N SER A 155 18.44 -10.51 -9.48
CA SER A 155 17.55 -11.56 -9.00
C SER A 155 17.28 -11.44 -7.50
N MET A 156 18.32 -11.22 -6.70
CA MET A 156 18.20 -11.06 -5.24
C MET A 156 17.38 -9.81 -4.87
N LEU A 157 17.60 -8.69 -5.54
CA LEU A 157 16.85 -7.45 -5.31
C LEU A 157 15.37 -7.61 -5.69
N LYS A 158 15.08 -8.33 -6.77
CA LYS A 158 13.70 -8.63 -7.16
C LYS A 158 12.99 -9.47 -6.10
N GLU A 159 13.65 -10.48 -5.57
CA GLU A 159 13.10 -11.29 -4.47
C GLU A 159 12.85 -10.44 -3.23
N GLN A 160 13.80 -9.58 -2.85
CA GLN A 160 13.67 -8.65 -1.74
C GLN A 160 12.45 -7.72 -1.91
N LEU A 161 12.27 -7.14 -3.10
CA LEU A 161 11.13 -6.25 -3.40
C LEU A 161 9.76 -6.94 -3.26
N LEU A 162 9.69 -8.25 -3.52
CA LEU A 162 8.46 -9.04 -3.45
C LEU A 162 8.21 -9.65 -2.06
N ASN A 163 9.21 -9.63 -1.19
CA ASN A 163 9.08 -10.04 0.20
C ASN A 163 8.36 -8.97 1.03
N LYS A 164 7.68 -9.41 2.09
CA LYS A 164 7.03 -8.50 3.05
C LYS A 164 8.07 -7.53 3.60
N PHE A 165 7.73 -6.25 3.58
CA PHE A 165 8.53 -5.23 4.21
C PHE A 165 8.64 -5.49 5.72
N THR A 166 9.88 -5.53 6.20
CA THR A 166 10.22 -5.51 7.61
C THR A 166 10.99 -4.22 7.85
N PRO A 167 10.51 -3.32 8.74
CA PRO A 167 11.31 -2.18 9.12
C PRO A 167 12.61 -2.70 9.72
N ASP A 168 13.73 -2.06 9.37
CA ASP A 168 15.00 -2.34 10.04
C ASP A 168 14.79 -2.05 11.53
N ASP A 169 15.23 -2.93 12.44
CA ASP A 169 15.02 -2.84 13.90
C ASP A 169 15.63 -1.56 14.55
N ALA A 170 16.18 -0.67 13.73
CA ALA A 170 16.89 0.55 14.10
C ALA A 170 16.02 1.81 14.21
N CYS A 171 14.68 1.69 14.35
CA CYS A 171 13.83 2.87 14.60
C CYS A 171 13.49 3.02 16.11
N PRO A 172 14.30 3.76 16.90
CA PRO A 172 13.99 4.04 18.30
C PRO A 172 12.72 4.91 18.48
N LEU A 173 12.19 5.50 17.41
CA LEU A 173 10.99 6.35 17.44
C LEU A 173 9.67 5.56 17.56
N GLY A 174 9.66 4.27 17.19
CA GLY A 174 8.47 3.42 17.30
C GLY A 174 8.04 3.14 18.75
N VAL A 175 8.98 3.25 19.70
CA VAL A 175 8.74 3.00 21.13
C VAL A 175 8.20 4.25 21.85
N GLN A 176 8.37 5.45 21.30
CA GLN A 176 8.02 6.68 22.00
C GLN A 176 6.54 7.09 21.86
N LEU A 177 5.79 6.55 20.90
CA LEU A 177 4.37 6.89 20.72
C LEU A 177 3.43 6.23 21.74
N SER A 178 3.93 5.30 22.57
CA SER A 178 3.14 4.60 23.57
C SER A 178 3.18 5.23 24.98
N LEU A 179 3.91 6.34 25.16
CA LEU A 179 4.19 6.88 26.50
C LEU A 179 3.67 8.31 26.75
N ASP A 180 2.73 8.86 25.97
CA ASP A 180 2.20 10.22 26.18
C ASP A 180 0.66 10.26 26.27
N THR A 181 0.02 9.38 27.06
CA THR A 181 -1.42 9.54 27.41
C THR A 181 -1.73 9.32 28.89
N THR A 182 -0.75 9.50 29.77
CA THR A 182 -1.02 9.63 31.21
C THR A 182 -0.33 10.85 31.76
N GLY A 183 -1.09 11.94 31.91
CA GLY A 183 -0.68 13.06 32.77
C GLY A 183 -1.25 14.41 32.40
N ASN A 184 -2.50 14.69 32.78
CA ASN A 184 -2.87 15.85 33.60
C ASN A 184 -4.38 16.10 33.53
N ALA A 185 -5.09 15.58 34.52
CA ALA A 185 -6.28 16.24 35.04
C ALA A 185 -5.83 16.98 36.31
N TYR A 186 -5.84 18.31 36.25
CA TYR A 186 -5.93 19.18 37.43
C TYR A 186 -7.31 19.82 37.43
#